data_AF-A0A133Y0R9-F1
#
_entry.id   AF-A0A133Y0R9-F1
#
_cell.length_a   1.000
_cell.length_b   1.000
_cell.length_c   1.000
_cell.angle_alpha   90.00
_cell.angle_beta   90.00
_cell.angle_gamma   90.00
#
_symmetry.space_group_name_H-M   'P 1'
#
loop_
_entity.id
_entity.type
_entity.pdbx_description
1 polymer ?
#
loop_
_entity_poly.entity_id
_entity_poly.type
_entity_poly.pdbx_seq_one_letter_code
_entity_poly.pdbx_strand_id
1 'polypeptide(L)'
;MKQAKQRIPQKNLFLIQNRPHSKTFTIVALTISTLTIVCIILLLAHYTHAPLWSILGAPLLALVATYWYFLGFDNFLFFHEERLELWAGNSTTGRVHCLAPIGSYFEVNYLPHTHEVKLMKNSGTRYIKLCNGEQFIERFQQLLQKVIEKEGKEQPTKRSKEK
;
A
#
# COMPACT_ATOMS: atom_id res chain seq x y z
N MET A 1 22.61 -10.28 -3.36
CA MET A 1 22.00 -8.96 -3.63
C MET A 1 21.80 -8.22 -2.31
N LYS A 2 22.83 -7.49 -1.86
CA LYS A 2 22.90 -6.79 -0.55
C LYS A 2 23.07 -5.28 -0.77
N GLN A 3 22.25 -4.66 -1.60
CA GLN A 3 22.26 -3.21 -1.87
C GLN A 3 20.85 -2.92 -2.41
N ALA A 4 19.95 -2.12 -1.84
CA ALA A 4 20.01 -1.10 -0.82
C ALA A 4 18.83 -1.32 0.14
N LYS A 5 19.09 -1.98 1.26
CA LYS A 5 18.25 -1.80 2.45
C LYS A 5 18.65 -0.44 3.02
N GLN A 6 18.27 0.64 2.33
CA GLN A 6 18.24 1.98 2.92
C GLN A 6 17.59 1.77 4.28
N ARG A 7 18.31 2.12 5.35
CA ARG A 7 17.79 2.04 6.71
C ARG A 7 16.67 3.06 6.80
N ILE A 8 15.49 2.72 6.28
CA ILE A 8 14.28 3.49 6.49
C ILE A 8 14.11 3.50 8.01
N PRO A 9 14.16 4.68 8.67
CA PRO A 9 13.98 4.76 10.10
C PRO A 9 12.65 4.10 10.43
N GLN A 10 12.61 3.14 11.37
CA GLN A 10 11.35 2.46 11.72
C GLN A 10 10.23 3.42 12.10
N LYS A 11 10.60 4.59 12.66
CA LYS A 11 9.68 5.68 13.01
C LYS A 11 8.93 6.29 11.82
N ASN A 12 9.42 6.11 10.60
CA ASN A 12 8.79 6.61 9.38
C ASN A 12 8.15 5.51 8.54
N LEU A 13 8.14 4.26 9.01
CA LEU A 13 7.61 3.12 8.27
C LEU A 13 6.17 2.84 8.74
N PHE A 14 5.23 2.87 7.81
CA PHE A 14 3.82 2.58 8.04
C PHE A 14 3.41 1.40 7.17
N LEU A 15 2.96 0.31 7.80
CA LEU A 15 2.56 -0.89 7.09
C LEU A 15 1.13 -0.73 6.57
N ILE A 16 0.93 -0.98 5.27
CA ILE A 16 -0.41 -1.03 4.69
C ILE A 16 -1.07 -2.32 5.16
N GLN A 17 -2.24 -2.18 5.74
CA GLN A 17 -3.07 -3.28 6.21
C GLN A 17 -3.73 -3.94 4.99
N ASN A 18 -2.93 -4.67 4.22
CA ASN A 18 -3.38 -5.44 3.05
C ASN A 18 -3.84 -6.85 3.42
N ARG A 19 -3.79 -7.24 4.71
CA ARG A 19 -4.18 -8.59 5.14
C ARG A 19 -5.65 -8.64 5.57
N PRO A 20 -6.38 -9.69 5.17
CA PRO A 20 -7.55 -10.09 5.94
C PRO A 20 -7.12 -10.38 7.39
N HIS A 21 -7.96 -9.93 8.32
CA HIS A 21 -7.61 -9.57 9.69
C HIS A 21 -7.09 -10.72 10.58
N SER A 22 -7.12 -11.97 10.13
CA SER A 22 -6.55 -13.10 10.86
C SER A 22 -5.94 -14.15 9.93
N LYS A 23 -4.81 -14.74 10.37
CA LYS A 23 -4.21 -15.91 9.70
C LYS A 23 -5.24 -17.03 9.53
N THR A 24 -6.17 -17.14 10.47
CA THR A 24 -7.27 -18.11 10.47
C THR A 24 -8.24 -17.86 9.31
N PHE A 25 -8.63 -16.61 9.05
CA PHE A 25 -9.50 -16.27 7.92
C PHE A 25 -8.82 -16.57 6.58
N THR A 26 -7.53 -16.26 6.46
CA THR A 26 -6.74 -16.62 5.26
C THR A 26 -6.71 -18.12 5.02
N ILE A 27 -6.45 -18.92 6.06
CA ILE A 27 -6.42 -20.38 5.94
C ILE A 27 -7.80 -20.93 5.56
N VAL A 28 -8.87 -20.47 6.22
CA VAL A 28 -10.25 -20.90 5.94
C VAL A 28 -10.68 -20.52 4.53
N ALA A 29 -10.39 -19.31 4.08
CA ALA A 29 -10.73 -18.87 2.73
C ALA A 29 -9.94 -19.65 1.66
N LEU A 30 -8.66 -19.96 1.94
CA LEU A 30 -7.84 -20.80 1.05
C LEU A 30 -8.38 -22.22 0.97
N THR A 31 -8.75 -22.85 2.09
CA THR A 31 -9.33 -24.21 2.08
C THR A 31 -10.69 -24.27 1.39
N ILE A 32 -11.54 -23.26 1.55
CA ILE A 32 -12.84 -23.23 0.85
C ILE A 32 -12.63 -23.07 -0.66
N SER A 33 -11.74 -22.18 -1.08
CA SER A 33 -11.47 -21.93 -2.51
C SER A 33 -10.82 -23.14 -3.19
N THR A 34 -9.90 -23.84 -2.53
CA THR A 34 -9.36 -25.10 -3.07
C THR A 34 -10.44 -26.18 -3.19
N LEU A 35 -11.31 -26.34 -2.18
CA LEU A 35 -12.40 -27.32 -2.23
C LEU A 35 -13.39 -27.03 -3.36
N THR A 36 -13.72 -25.74 -3.56
CA THR A 36 -14.64 -25.31 -4.62
C THR A 36 -14.05 -25.61 -6.01
N ILE A 37 -12.75 -25.35 -6.18
CA ILE A 37 -12.03 -25.63 -7.43
C ILE A 37 -11.99 -27.15 -7.71
N VAL A 38 -11.75 -27.97 -6.69
CA VAL A 38 -11.78 -29.44 -6.83
C VAL A 38 -13.19 -29.93 -7.21
N CYS A 39 -14.25 -29.40 -6.58
CA CYS A 39 -15.62 -29.71 -6.96
C CYS A 39 -15.93 -29.33 -8.40
N ILE A 40 -15.48 -28.15 -8.86
CA ILE A 40 -15.67 -27.70 -10.25
C ILE A 40 -14.94 -28.64 -11.23
N ILE A 41 -13.71 -29.07 -10.92
CA ILE A 41 -12.96 -30.02 -11.76
C ILE A 41 -13.69 -31.36 -11.83
N LEU A 42 -14.18 -31.89 -10.71
CA LEU A 42 -14.92 -33.16 -10.68
C LEU A 42 -16.24 -33.08 -11.44
N LEU A 43 -16.98 -31.97 -11.30
CA LEU A 43 -18.20 -31.72 -12.07
C LEU A 43 -17.90 -31.65 -13.57
N LEU A 44 -16.89 -30.87 -13.97
CA LEU A 44 -16.50 -30.75 -15.38
C LEU A 44 -16.03 -32.10 -15.95
N ALA A 45 -15.24 -32.87 -15.19
CA ALA A 45 -14.77 -34.19 -15.61
C ALA A 45 -15.93 -35.20 -15.75
N HIS A 46 -16.99 -35.06 -14.95
CA HIS A 46 -18.15 -35.95 -15.06
C HIS A 46 -19.08 -35.59 -16.22
N TYR A 47 -19.23 -34.30 -16.54
CA TYR A 47 -20.16 -33.83 -17.56
C TYR A 47 -19.53 -33.60 -18.95
N THR A 48 -18.20 -33.55 -19.07
CA THR A 48 -17.53 -33.28 -20.35
C THR A 48 -16.55 -34.38 -20.74
N HIS A 49 -16.60 -34.83 -21.99
CA HIS A 49 -15.61 -35.73 -22.60
C HIS A 49 -14.33 -35.00 -23.06
N ALA A 50 -14.08 -33.80 -22.55
CA ALA A 50 -12.95 -32.98 -22.95
C ALA A 50 -11.63 -33.52 -22.35
N PRO A 51 -10.50 -33.39 -23.06
CA PRO A 51 -9.20 -33.81 -22.53
C PRO A 51 -8.87 -33.03 -21.25
N LEU A 52 -8.39 -33.74 -20.22
CA LEU A 52 -8.17 -33.18 -18.87
C LEU A 52 -7.35 -31.87 -18.85
N TRP A 53 -6.42 -31.70 -19.79
CA TRP A 53 -5.61 -30.50 -19.94
C TRP A 53 -6.41 -29.23 -20.25
N SER A 54 -7.55 -29.32 -20.95
CA SER A 54 -8.43 -28.17 -21.19
C SER A 54 -9.29 -27.82 -19.96
N ILE A 55 -9.54 -28.79 -19.08
CA ILE A 55 -10.31 -28.62 -17.84
C ILE A 55 -9.43 -28.06 -16.73
N LEU A 56 -8.14 -28.41 -16.71
CA LEU A 56 -7.19 -28.02 -15.66
C LEU A 56 -6.71 -26.56 -15.75
N GLY A 57 -6.69 -25.96 -16.94
CA GLY A 57 -6.08 -24.64 -17.17
C GLY A 57 -6.71 -23.50 -16.35
N ALA A 58 -8.02 -23.31 -16.46
CA ALA A 58 -8.75 -22.26 -15.73
C ALA A 58 -8.69 -22.44 -14.20
N PRO A 59 -8.92 -23.63 -13.61
CA PRO A 59 -8.82 -23.82 -12.17
C PRO A 59 -7.40 -23.70 -11.62
N LEU A 60 -6.35 -24.09 -12.36
CA LEU A 60 -4.96 -23.84 -11.94
C LEU A 60 -4.65 -22.34 -11.92
N LEU A 61 -5.07 -21.59 -12.94
CA LEU A 61 -4.91 -20.13 -12.94
C LEU A 61 -5.66 -19.48 -11.78
N ALA A 62 -6.87 -19.96 -11.46
CA ALA A 62 -7.63 -19.50 -10.31
C ALA A 62 -6.90 -19.78 -8.99
N LEU A 63 -6.27 -20.95 -8.82
CA LEU A 63 -5.44 -21.26 -7.66
C LEU A 63 -4.22 -20.33 -7.54
N VAL A 64 -3.50 -20.09 -8.65
CA VAL A 64 -2.34 -19.19 -8.66
C VAL A 64 -2.75 -17.75 -8.34
N ALA A 65 -3.84 -17.26 -8.94
CA ALA A 65 -4.36 -15.92 -8.67
C ALA A 65 -4.83 -15.77 -7.21
N THR A 66 -5.51 -16.78 -6.67
CA THR A 66 -5.95 -16.81 -5.26
C THR A 66 -4.75 -16.81 -4.32
N TYR A 67 -3.74 -17.63 -4.60
CA TYR A 67 -2.51 -17.69 -3.83
C TYR A 67 -1.74 -16.36 -3.88
N TRP A 68 -1.64 -15.71 -5.04
CA TRP A 68 -1.04 -14.37 -5.19
C TRP A 68 -1.81 -13.29 -4.42
N TYR A 69 -3.14 -13.33 -4.46
CA TYR A 69 -3.99 -12.42 -3.70
C TYR A 69 -3.77 -12.57 -2.19
N PHE A 70 -3.69 -13.81 -1.68
CA PHE A 70 -3.48 -14.09 -0.27
C PHE A 70 -2.03 -13.90 0.21
N LEU A 71 -1.04 -14.06 -0.68
CA LEU A 71 0.34 -13.70 -0.41
C LEU A 71 0.54 -12.19 -0.23
N GLY A 72 -0.50 -11.38 -0.50
CA GLY A 72 -0.68 -10.04 0.02
C GLY A 72 0.62 -9.28 0.10
N PHE A 73 1.09 -8.78 -1.05
CA PHE A 73 2.31 -7.98 -1.09
C PHE A 73 2.28 -6.95 0.04
N ASP A 74 3.21 -7.09 1.00
CA ASP A 74 3.31 -6.13 2.09
C ASP A 74 3.83 -4.83 1.46
N ASN A 75 2.88 -3.97 1.12
CA ASN A 75 3.16 -2.62 0.71
C ASN A 75 3.34 -1.80 1.99
N PHE A 76 4.42 -1.04 2.06
CA PHE A 76 4.68 -0.13 3.17
C PHE A 76 4.75 1.29 2.63
N LEU A 77 4.30 2.23 3.43
CA LEU A 77 4.47 3.65 3.21
C LEU A 77 5.62 4.15 4.09
N PHE A 78 6.40 5.09 3.58
CA PHE A 78 7.35 5.79 4.42
C PHE A 78 7.54 7.24 4.01
N PHE A 79 7.89 8.07 4.97
CA PHE A 79 8.26 9.46 4.72
C PHE A 79 9.76 9.59 4.49
N HIS A 80 10.13 10.19 3.37
CA HIS A 80 11.51 10.56 3.08
C HIS A 80 11.77 11.97 3.62
N GLU A 81 12.31 12.08 4.84
CA GLU A 81 12.44 13.37 5.56
C GLU A 81 13.27 14.42 4.81
N GLU A 82 14.39 14.03 4.19
CA GLU A 82 15.27 14.98 3.49
C GLU A 82 14.60 15.63 2.28
N ARG A 83 13.69 14.90 1.62
CA ARG A 83 12.99 15.35 0.41
C ARG A 83 11.58 15.84 0.71
N LEU A 84 11.08 15.63 1.93
CA LEU A 84 9.69 15.92 2.33
C LEU A 84 8.68 15.26 1.37
N GLU A 85 8.93 13.99 1.03
CA GLU A 85 8.12 13.21 0.10
C GLU A 85 7.53 11.98 0.79
N LEU A 86 6.32 11.58 0.36
CA LEU A 86 5.71 10.30 0.73
C LEU A 86 6.06 9.25 -0.32
N TRP A 87 6.60 8.13 0.13
CA TRP A 87 7.02 7.01 -0.70
C TRP A 87 6.24 5.75 -0.33
N ALA A 88 6.02 4.89 -1.32
CA ALA A 88 5.48 3.56 -1.14
C ALA A 88 6.49 2.52 -1.62
N GLY A 89 6.59 1.42 -0.90
CA GLY A 89 7.49 0.32 -1.19
C GLY A 89 6.78 -1.01 -1.09
N ASN A 90 7.33 -2.01 -1.78
CA ASN A 90 6.86 -3.38 -1.74
C ASN A 90 7.98 -4.26 -1.17
N SER A 91 7.70 -4.93 -0.06
CA SER A 91 8.69 -5.75 0.66
C SER A 91 9.23 -6.92 -0.17
N THR A 92 8.40 -7.46 -1.07
CA THR A 92 8.69 -8.65 -1.87
C THR A 92 9.57 -8.32 -3.08
N THR A 93 9.26 -7.24 -3.77
CA THR A 93 10.01 -6.83 -4.99
C THR A 93 11.19 -5.92 -4.67
N GLY A 94 11.23 -5.33 -3.45
CA GLY A 94 12.21 -4.32 -3.06
C GLY A 94 12.08 -3.01 -3.83
N ARG A 95 11.04 -2.86 -4.67
CA ARG A 95 10.79 -1.64 -5.44
C ARG A 95 10.13 -0.59 -4.55
N VAL A 96 10.66 0.62 -4.63
CA VAL A 96 10.10 1.81 -3.99
C VAL A 96 9.73 2.83 -5.06
N HIS A 97 8.66 3.57 -4.83
CA HIS A 97 8.18 4.61 -5.72
C HIS A 97 7.73 5.82 -4.92
N CYS A 98 8.07 7.01 -5.39
CA CYS A 98 7.60 8.26 -4.83
C CYS A 98 6.12 8.44 -5.19
N LEU A 99 5.28 8.77 -4.21
CA LEU A 99 3.85 9.02 -4.43
C LEU A 99 3.59 10.49 -4.76
N ALA A 100 4.05 11.38 -3.89
CA ALA A 100 4.02 12.83 -4.07
C ALA A 100 4.80 13.54 -2.94
N PRO A 101 5.19 14.81 -3.15
CA PRO A 101 5.63 15.71 -2.08
C PRO A 101 4.55 15.90 -1.01
N ILE A 102 4.94 16.07 0.25
CA ILE A 102 4.01 16.26 1.38
C ILE A 102 3.15 17.52 1.20
N GLY A 103 3.74 18.62 0.72
CA GLY A 103 3.00 19.87 0.46
C GLY A 103 1.96 19.79 -0.68
N SER A 104 1.94 18.70 -1.46
CA SER A 104 0.94 18.52 -2.53
C SER A 104 -0.40 17.96 -2.05
N TYR A 105 -0.46 17.48 -0.80
CA TYR A 105 -1.70 17.00 -0.20
C TYR A 105 -2.38 18.14 0.55
N PHE A 106 -3.65 18.40 0.22
CA PHE A 106 -4.43 19.44 0.87
C PHE A 106 -5.35 18.91 1.98
N GLU A 107 -5.68 17.61 1.96
CA GLU A 107 -6.44 16.97 3.04
C GLU A 107 -5.84 15.60 3.35
N VAL A 108 -5.51 15.38 4.62
CA VAL A 108 -5.00 14.10 5.13
C VAL A 108 -5.72 13.79 6.44
N ASN A 109 -6.61 12.81 6.42
CA ASN A 109 -7.50 12.50 7.54
C ASN A 109 -7.52 11.00 7.84
N TYR A 110 -7.53 10.63 9.12
CA TYR A 110 -7.73 9.25 9.55
C TYR A 110 -9.20 8.99 9.85
N LEU A 111 -9.73 7.91 9.29
CA LEU A 111 -11.10 7.43 9.44
C LEU A 111 -11.09 6.27 10.44
N PRO A 112 -11.38 6.52 11.74
CA PRO A 112 -11.25 5.51 12.78
C PRO A 112 -12.20 4.32 12.58
N HIS A 113 -13.37 4.56 11.98
CA HIS A 113 -14.36 3.50 11.72
C HIS A 113 -13.91 2.48 10.67
N THR A 114 -13.09 2.88 9.70
CA THR A 114 -12.62 2.00 8.61
C THR A 114 -11.13 1.67 8.71
N HIS A 115 -10.42 2.27 9.68
CA HIS A 115 -8.96 2.22 9.82
C HIS A 115 -8.21 2.68 8.55
N GLU A 116 -8.81 3.63 7.83
CA GLU A 116 -8.27 4.16 6.58
C GLU A 116 -7.72 5.57 6.77
N VAL A 117 -6.59 5.86 6.13
CA VAL A 117 -6.13 7.21 5.92
C VAL A 117 -6.59 7.68 4.54
N LYS A 118 -7.36 8.76 4.53
CA LYS A 118 -7.77 9.49 3.34
C LYS A 118 -6.67 10.49 2.99
N LEU A 119 -6.11 10.36 1.79
CA LEU A 119 -5.13 11.28 1.21
C LEU A 119 -5.77 11.97 0.01
N MET A 120 -5.94 13.28 0.06
CA MET A 120 -6.42 14.06 -1.08
C MET A 120 -5.32 14.97 -1.63
N LYS A 121 -5.20 14.94 -2.96
CA LYS A 121 -4.31 15.79 -3.75
C LYS A 121 -5.01 16.20 -5.04
N ASN A 122 -4.42 17.12 -5.80
CA ASN A 122 -5.05 17.66 -7.03
C ASN A 122 -5.37 16.58 -8.07
N SER A 123 -4.65 15.46 -8.05
CA SER A 123 -4.87 14.32 -8.96
C SER A 123 -5.94 13.34 -8.47
N GLY A 124 -6.53 13.56 -7.28
CA GLY A 124 -7.62 12.75 -6.73
C GLY A 124 -7.42 12.32 -5.29
N THR A 125 -8.35 11.48 -4.83
CA THR A 125 -8.41 10.95 -3.46
C THR A 125 -7.96 9.49 -3.44
N ARG A 126 -7.13 9.14 -2.45
CA ARG A 126 -6.71 7.76 -2.19
C ARG A 126 -7.01 7.39 -0.74
N TYR A 127 -7.60 6.22 -0.54
CA TYR A 127 -7.86 5.64 0.78
C TYR A 127 -6.86 4.50 1.02
N ILE A 128 -6.17 4.53 2.15
CA ILE A 128 -5.14 3.55 2.48
C ILE A 128 -5.39 3.00 3.87
N LYS A 129 -5.60 1.69 3.98
CA LYS A 129 -5.69 1.01 5.27
C LYS A 129 -4.30 0.92 5.89
N LEU A 130 -4.13 1.49 7.07
CA LEU A 130 -2.84 1.55 7.77
C LEU A 130 -3.01 0.97 9.17
N CYS A 131 -2.11 0.07 9.58
CA CYS A 131 -2.14 -0.48 10.94
C CYS A 131 -1.98 0.61 12.02
N ASN A 132 -1.21 1.67 11.70
CA ASN A 132 -0.92 2.78 12.61
C ASN A 132 -1.36 4.12 11.98
N GLY A 133 -2.64 4.22 11.61
CA GLY A 133 -3.19 5.40 10.93
C GLY A 133 -3.06 6.70 11.73
N GLU A 134 -3.26 6.68 13.05
CA GLU A 134 -3.14 7.87 13.91
C GLU A 134 -1.70 8.42 13.93
N GLN A 135 -0.72 7.54 14.16
CA GLN A 135 0.70 7.90 14.13
C GLN A 135 1.13 8.43 12.75
N PHE A 136 0.50 7.93 11.68
CA PHE A 136 0.75 8.43 10.33
C PHE A 136 0.32 9.90 10.19
N ILE A 137 -0.86 10.27 10.70
CA ILE A 137 -1.36 11.65 10.65
C ILE A 137 -0.47 12.57 11.48
N GLU A 138 -0.12 12.19 12.71
CA GLU A 138 0.77 12.99 13.56
C GLU A 138 2.11 13.25 12.86
N ARG A 139 2.69 12.22 12.25
CA ARG A 139 3.96 12.36 11.52
C ARG A 139 3.79 13.21 10.27
N PHE A 140 2.69 13.05 9.55
CA PHE A 140 2.37 13.86 8.37
C PHE A 140 2.29 15.35 8.73
N GLN A 141 1.57 15.70 9.81
CA GLN A 141 1.44 17.08 10.28
C GLN A 141 2.79 17.69 10.69
N GLN A 142 3.63 16.93 11.40
CA GLN A 142 4.98 17.37 11.76
C GLN A 142 5.84 17.69 10.53
N LEU A 143 5.75 16.88 9.48
CA LEU A 143 6.50 17.10 8.25
C LEU A 143 5.90 18.22 7.40
N LEU A 144 4.58 18.38 7.39
CA LEU A 144 3.91 19.50 6.74
C LEU A 144 4.34 20.84 7.37
N GLN A 145 4.44 20.90 8.70
CA GLN A 145 4.95 22.08 9.40
C GLN A 145 6.39 22.42 8.97
N LYS A 146 7.26 21.42 8.79
CA LYS A 146 8.60 21.63 8.24
C LYS A 146 8.59 22.14 6.80
N VAL A 147 7.64 21.70 5.97
CA VAL A 147 7.47 22.23 4.60
C VAL A 147 7.11 23.70 4.66
N ILE A 148 6.13 24.08 5.48
CA ILE A 148 5.67 25.47 5.65
C ILE A 148 6.82 26.35 6.19
N GLU A 149 7.57 25.88 7.18
CA GLU A 149 8.73 26.61 7.72
C GLU A 149 9.84 26.80 6.69
N LYS A 150 10.05 25.81 5.81
CA LYS A 150 11.06 25.88 4.75
C LYS A 150 10.64 26.83 3.64
N GLU A 151 9.38 26.75 3.19
CA GLU A 151 8.82 27.66 2.18
C GLU A 151 8.71 29.09 2.71
N GLY A 152 8.38 29.27 3.99
CA GLY A 152 8.37 30.58 4.66
C GLY A 152 9.76 31.21 4.80
N LYS A 153 10.83 30.42 4.84
CA LYS A 153 12.23 30.90 4.84
C LYS A 153 12.76 31.22 3.43
N GLU A 154 12.10 30.75 2.38
CA GLU A 154 12.48 31.00 0.98
C GLU A 154 11.79 32.23 0.36
N GLN A 155 10.96 32.99 1.11
CA GLN A 155 10.54 34.31 0.64
C GLN A 155 11.76 35.25 0.57
N PRO A 156 12.06 35.82 -0.62
CA PRO A 156 13.26 36.59 -0.83
C PRO A 156 13.16 37.91 -0.07
N THR A 157 14.20 38.20 0.69
CA THR A 157 14.64 39.53 1.07
C THR A 157 14.81 40.38 -0.20
N LYS A 158 13.72 40.86 -0.80
CA LYS A 158 13.78 41.91 -1.82
C LYS A 158 14.03 43.23 -1.11
N ARG A 159 15.33 43.53 -0.98
CA ARG A 159 15.96 44.85 -0.93
C ARG A 159 15.11 45.97 -0.32
N SER A 160 15.28 46.15 0.98
CA SER A 160 15.42 47.50 1.51
C SER A 160 16.76 48.07 0.99
N LYS A 161 16.67 48.93 -0.02
CA LYS A 161 17.64 50.00 -0.36
C LYS A 161 16.76 51.11 -0.94
N GLU A 162 16.28 52.04 -0.12
CA GLU A 162 17.01 53.25 0.25
C GLU A 162 17.47 54.03 -1.00
N LYS A 163 16.58 54.87 -1.54
CA LYS A 163 16.77 56.32 -1.68
C LYS A 163 15.50 56.98 -2.20
#